data_AF-A0A150U9W2-F1
#
_entry.id   AF-A0A150U9W2-F1
#
_cell.length_a   1.000
_cell.length_b   1.000
_cell.length_c   1.000
_cell.angle_alpha   90.00
_cell.angle_beta   90.00
_cell.angle_gamma   90.00
#
_symmetry.space_group_name_H-M   'P 1'
#
loop_
_entity.id
_entity.type
_entity.pdbx_description
1 polymer ?
#
loop_
_entity_poly.entity_id
_entity_poly.type
_entity_poly.pdbx_seq_one_letter_code
_entity_poly.pdbx_strand_id
1 'polypeptide(L)' 'MRLLRSFLADENAATAIEYGLIAAGIALAIVTIVNSTGGALLNNKFNSIDAATK' A
#
# COMPACT_ATOMS: atom_id res chain seq x y z
N MET A 1 31.44 24.12 12.33
CA MET A 1 30.76 22.95 11.71
C MET A 1 29.76 22.27 12.66
N ARG A 2 28.99 23.02 13.46
CA ARG A 2 28.05 22.42 14.43
C ARG A 2 26.82 21.85 13.74
N LEU A 3 26.25 22.60 12.79
CA LEU A 3 25.06 22.20 12.04
C LEU A 3 25.26 20.91 11.23
N LEU A 4 26.37 20.79 10.50
CA LEU A 4 26.67 19.58 9.71
C LEU A 4 26.86 18.35 10.63
N ARG A 5 27.55 18.48 11.76
CA ARG A 5 27.70 17.38 12.72
C ARG A 5 26.36 16.97 13.36
N SER A 6 25.49 17.93 13.65
CA SER A 6 24.16 17.65 14.20
C SER A 6 23.24 16.97 13.16
N PHE A 7 23.34 17.34 11.89
CA PHE A 7 22.60 16.70 10.80
C PHE A 7 23.05 15.26 10.57
N LEU A 8 24.36 14.99 10.58
CA LEU A 8 24.90 13.63 10.45
C LEU A 8 24.59 12.73 11.65
N ALA A 9 24.25 13.31 12.81
CA ALA A 9 23.91 12.58 14.03
C ALA A 9 22.39 12.45 14.24
N ASP A 10 21.56 12.86 13.28
CA ASP A 10 20.10 12.82 13.42
C ASP A 10 19.53 11.46 13.01
N GLU A 11 19.17 10.67 14.01
CA GLU A 11 18.55 9.34 13.84
C GLU A 11 17.03 9.44 13.58
N ASN A 12 16.38 10.56 13.90
CA ASN A 12 14.95 10.74 13.64
C ASN A 12 14.65 10.81 12.14
N ALA A 13 15.56 11.40 11.36
CA ALA A 13 15.45 11.44 9.91
C ALA A 13 15.67 10.04 9.27
N ALA A 14 16.64 9.27 9.78
CA ALA A 14 16.90 7.90 9.33
C ALA A 14 15.72 6.97 9.65
N THR A 15 15.18 7.04 10.87
CA THR A 15 14.02 6.25 11.29
C THR A 15 12.75 6.61 10.50
N ALA A 16 12.55 7.88 10.11
CA ALA A 16 11.44 8.27 9.23
C ALA A 16 11.48 7.56 7.86
N ILE A 17 12.67 7.30 7.31
CA ILE A 17 12.84 6.57 6.05
C ILE A 17 12.48 5.09 6.22
N GLU A 18 12.85 4.48 7.34
CA GLU A 18 12.52 3.09 7.64
C GLU A 18 11.02 2.88 7.81
N TYR A 19 10.35 3.72 8.62
CA TYR A 19 8.90 3.68 8.77
C TYR A 19 8.18 4.02 7.46
N GLY A 20 8.73 4.94 6.64
CA GLY A 20 8.24 5.24 5.31
C GLY A 20 8.29 4.03 4.37
N LEU A 21 9.38 3.26 4.39
CA LEU A 21 9.53 2.05 3.58
C LEU A 21 8.57 0.93 4.03
N ILE A 22 8.41 0.74 5.34
CA ILE A 22 7.45 -0.23 5.89
C ILE A 22 6.02 0.16 5.49
N ALA A 23 5.65 1.44 5.62
CA ALA A 23 4.35 1.94 5.23
C ALA A 23 4.08 1.75 3.74
N ALA A 24 5.07 2.02 2.88
CA ALA A 24 4.97 1.78 1.43
C ALA A 24 4.75 0.29 1.11
N GLY A 25 5.46 -0.61 1.79
CA GLY A 25 5.27 -2.06 1.62
C GLY A 25 3.86 -2.53 2.03
N ILE A 26 3.35 -2.04 3.16
CA ILE A 26 1.99 -2.34 3.62
C ILE A 26 0.95 -1.79 2.63
N ALA A 27 1.12 -0.55 2.18
CA ALA A 27 0.22 0.07 1.22
C ALA A 27 0.15 -0.72 -0.09
N LEU A 28 1.30 -1.14 -0.62
CA LEU A 28 1.36 -1.97 -1.82
C LEU A 28 0.59 -3.28 -1.65
N ALA A 29 0.82 -3.99 -0.54
CA ALA A 29 0.13 -5.26 -0.25
C ALA A 29 -1.40 -5.08 -0.19
N ILE A 30 -1.88 -4.02 0.48
CA ILE A 30 -3.31 -3.71 0.55
C ILE A 30 -3.88 -3.45 -0.84
N VAL A 31 -3.22 -2.62 -1.66
CA VAL A 31 -3.68 -2.28 -3.02
C VAL A 31 -3.82 -3.54 -3.88
N THR A 32 -2.87 -4.47 -3.82
CA THR A 32 -2.97 -5.75 -4.55
C THR A 32 -4.17 -6.60 -4.10
N ILE A 33 -4.38 -6.72 -2.79
CA ILE A 33 -5.48 -7.54 -2.24
C ILE A 33 -6.83 -6.95 -2.61
N VAL A 34 -6.99 -5.63 -2.47
CA VAL A 34 -8.24 -4.93 -2.78
C VAL A 34 -8.58 -5.03 -4.26
N ASN A 35 -7.60 -4.86 -5.16
CA ASN A 35 -7.83 -5.02 -6.60
C ASN A 35 -8.26 -6.45 -6.97
N SER A 36 -7.55 -7.46 -6.46
CA SER A 36 -7.89 -8.86 -6.73
C SER A 36 -9.29 -9.21 -6.22
N THR A 37 -9.60 -8.80 -4.99
CA THR A 37 -10.88 -9.09 -4.33
C THR A 37 -12.02 -8.37 -5.03
N GLY A 38 -11.85 -7.08 -5.33
CA GLY A 38 -12.84 -6.27 -6.05
C GLY A 38 -13.14 -6.84 -7.44
N GLY A 39 -12.11 -7.22 -8.20
CA GLY A 39 -12.26 -7.84 -9.52
C GLY A 39 -13.06 -9.15 -9.45
N ALA A 40 -12.74 -10.03 -8.49
CA ALA A 40 -13.47 -11.28 -8.31
C ALA A 40 -14.95 -11.05 -7.93
N LEU A 41 -15.22 -10.13 -7.01
CA LEU A 41 -16.58 -9.77 -6.59
C LEU A 41 -17.42 -9.23 -7.75
N LEU A 42 -16.85 -8.33 -8.55
CA LEU A 42 -17.54 -7.76 -9.71
C LEU A 42 -17.83 -8.84 -10.76
N ASN A 43 -16.84 -9.66 -11.12
CA ASN A 43 -17.04 -10.77 -12.05
C ASN A 43 -18.16 -11.72 -11.59
N ASN A 44 -18.15 -12.13 -10.32
CA ASN A 44 -19.18 -13.00 -9.77
C ASN A 44 -20.57 -12.36 -9.83
N LYS A 45 -20.65 -11.05 -9.54
CA LYS A 45 -21.92 -10.30 -9.59
C LYS A 45 -22.45 -10.20 -11.00
N PHE A 46 -21.61 -9.87 -11.98
CA PHE A 46 -22.02 -9.78 -13.38
C PHE A 46 -22.39 -11.15 -13.97
N ASN A 47 -21.66 -12.22 -13.64
CA ASN A 47 -22.01 -13.58 -14.04
C ASN A 47 -23.38 -14.01 -13.50
N SER A 48 -23.69 -13.63 -12.25
CA SER A 48 -24.99 -13.93 -11.63
C SER A 48 -26.14 -13.20 -12.33
N ILE A 49 -25.91 -11.95 -12.76
CA ILE A 49 -26.89 -11.17 -13.53
C ILE A 49 -27.08 -11.79 -14.92
N ASP A 50 -25.99 -12.09 -15.64
CA ASP A 50 -26.04 -12.71 -16.97
C ASP A 50 -26.83 -14.03 -16.95
N ALA A 51 -26.59 -14.88 -15.95
CA ALA A 51 -27.32 -16.13 -15.76
C ALA A 51 -28.81 -15.93 -15.47
N ALA A 52 -29.19 -14.84 -14.79
CA ALA A 52 -30.59 -14.53 -14.49
C ALA A 52 -31.35 -13.88 -15.67
N THR A 53 -30.63 -13.35 -16.65
CA THR A 53 -31.21 -12.67 -17.83
C THR A 53 -31.23 -13.52 -19.10
N LYS A 54 -30.64 -14.71 -19.08
CA LYS A 54 -30.78 -15.74 -20.12
C LYS A 54 -31.99 -16.62 -19.84
#